data_AF-A0A8C6X4A5-F1
#
_entry.id   AF-A0A8C6X4A5-F1
#
_cell.length_a   1.000
_cell.length_b   1.000
_cell.length_c   1.000
_cell.angle_alpha   90.00
_cell.angle_beta   90.00
_cell.angle_gamma   90.00
#
_symmetry.space_group_name_H-M   'P 1'
#
loop_
_entity.id
_entity.type
_entity.pdbx_description
1 polymer ?
#
loop_
_entity_poly.entity_id
_entity_poly.type
_entity_poly.pdbx_seq_one_letter_code
_entity_poly.pdbx_strand_id
1 'polypeptide(L)' 'MDDYTSAIQAQPDFEIPYYNRGLILYRLGLFDEALKDFRKVLELNPKFEDASLSLRQTLLDKENKLRRGY' A
#
# COMPACT_ATOMS: atom_id res chain seq x y z
N MET A 1 4.41 13.18 2.15
CA MET A 1 3.46 12.24 2.80
C MET A 1 2.13 12.96 3.06
N ASP A 2 2.19 14.23 3.45
CA ASP A 2 1.00 15.04 3.73
C ASP A 2 0.02 15.18 2.55
N ASP A 3 0.51 15.27 1.30
CA ASP A 3 -0.35 15.46 0.12
C ASP A 3 -1.37 14.31 -0.09
N TYR A 4 -0.97 13.06 0.16
CA TYR A 4 -1.87 11.92 0.00
C TYR A 4 -2.87 11.81 1.14
N THR A 5 -2.48 12.18 2.37
CA THR A 5 -3.40 12.17 3.51
C THR A 5 -4.50 13.21 3.34
N SER A 6 -4.16 14.40 2.83
CA SER A 6 -5.15 15.42 2.48
C SER A 6 -6.04 15.01 1.30
N ALA A 7 -5.47 14.38 0.26
CA ALA A 7 -6.26 13.85 -0.86
C ALA A 7 -7.25 12.76 -0.43
N ILE A 8 -6.82 11.87 0.48
CA ILE A 8 -7.68 10.83 1.08
C ILE A 8 -8.81 11.45 1.91
N GLN A 9 -8.55 12.54 2.65
CA GLN A 9 -9.59 13.23 3.40
C GLN A 9 -10.59 13.95 2.49
N ALA A 10 -10.14 14.46 1.34
CA ALA A 10 -10.99 15.13 0.37
C ALA A 10 -11.84 14.15 -0.46
N GLN A 11 -11.28 12.99 -0.85
CA GLN A 11 -11.96 11.94 -1.60
C GLN A 11 -11.56 10.56 -1.06
N PRO A 12 -12.25 10.07 -0.01
CA PRO A 12 -11.94 8.77 0.59
C PRO A 12 -12.28 7.58 -0.31
N ASP A 13 -13.08 7.80 -1.35
CA ASP A 13 -13.46 6.77 -2.33
C ASP A 13 -12.53 6.75 -3.56
N PHE A 14 -11.51 7.60 -3.59
CA PHE A 14 -10.51 7.61 -4.66
C PHE A 14 -9.34 6.71 -4.29
N GLU A 15 -9.10 5.68 -5.09
CA GLU A 15 -8.14 4.61 -4.78
C GLU A 15 -6.68 4.99 -5.10
N ILE A 16 -6.45 5.89 -6.06
CA ILE A 16 -5.10 6.27 -6.52
C ILE A 16 -4.22 6.87 -5.42
N PRO A 17 -4.71 7.77 -4.53
CA PRO A 17 -3.92 8.30 -3.42
C PRO A 17 -3.47 7.22 -2.44
N TYR A 18 -4.33 6.23 -2.14
CA TYR A 18 -3.97 5.08 -1.32
C TYR A 18 -2.89 4.23 -1.99
N TYR A 19 -3.03 3.96 -3.30
CA TYR A 19 -2.04 3.20 -4.05
C TYR A 19 -0.66 3.87 -4.03
N ASN A 20 -0.62 5.17 -4.32
CA ASN A 20 0.63 5.94 -4.35
C ASN A 20 1.27 6.05 -2.95
N ARG A 21 0.47 6.26 -1.91
CA ARG A 21 0.97 6.27 -0.52
C ARG A 21 1.53 4.89 -0.12
N GLY A 22 0.82 3.82 -0.48
CA GLY A 22 1.26 2.44 -0.27
C GLY A 22 2.61 2.14 -0.94
N LEU A 23 2.82 2.60 -2.18
CA LEU A 23 4.10 2.46 -2.88
C LEU A 23 5.24 3.19 -2.17
N ILE A 24 4.98 4.38 -1.64
CA ILE A 24 5.99 5.15 -0.89
C ILE A 24 6.33 4.43 0.41
N LEU A 25 5.33 3.98 1.16
CA LEU A 25 5.52 3.22 2.40
C LEU A 25 6.29 1.92 2.16
N TYR A 26 5.97 1.20 1.09
CA TYR A 26 6.69 0.00 0.67
C TYR A 26 8.17 0.30 0.42
N ARG A 27 8.48 1.39 -0.32
CA ARG A 27 9.88 1.82 -0.58
C ARG A 27 10.63 2.24 0.68
N LEU A 28 9.92 2.73 1.70
CA LEU A 28 10.48 3.05 3.01
C LEU A 28 10.67 1.82 3.91
N GLY A 29 10.27 0.63 3.46
CA GLY A 29 10.33 -0.61 4.23
C GLY A 29 9.28 -0.70 5.34
N LEU A 30 8.28 0.18 5.30
CA LEU A 30 7.11 0.26 6.17
C LEU A 30 6.00 -0.64 5.63
N PHE A 31 6.28 -1.95 5.59
CA PHE A 31 5.44 -2.92 4.89
C PHE A 31 4.04 -3.04 5.52
N ASP A 32 3.89 -2.92 6.83
CA ASP A 32 2.58 -3.00 7.49
C ASP A 32 1.64 -1.88 7.09
N GLU A 33 2.12 -0.65 7.00
CA GLU A 33 1.32 0.48 6.52
C GLU A 33 1.03 0.37 5.01
N ALA A 34 2.01 -0.06 4.22
CA ALA A 34 1.81 -0.29 2.78
C ALA A 34 0.71 -1.31 2.50
N LEU A 35 0.66 -2.42 3.26
CA LEU A 35 -0.37 -3.44 3.14
C LEU A 35 -1.77 -2.89 3.45
N LYS A 36 -1.91 -2.00 4.44
CA LYS A 36 -3.19 -1.36 4.76
C LYS A 36 -3.68 -0.52 3.59
N ASP A 37 -2.78 0.27 2.99
CA ASP A 37 -3.12 1.13 1.86
C ASP A 37 -3.48 0.32 0.61
N PHE A 38 -2.70 -0.71 0.25
CA PHE A 38 -3.04 -1.57 -0.89
C PHE A 38 -4.33 -2.36 -0.69
N ARG A 39 -4.65 -2.78 0.54
CA ARG A 39 -5.96 -3.39 0.84
C ARG A 39 -7.09 -2.39 0.64
N LYS A 40 -6.91 -1.14 1.07
CA LYS A 40 -7.93 -0.10 0.86
C LYS A 40 -8.19 0.17 -0.62
N VAL A 41 -7.14 0.15 -1.46
CA VAL A 41 -7.29 0.24 -2.92
C VAL A 41 -8.16 -0.88 -3.45
N LEU A 42 -7.96 -2.13 -3.00
CA LEU A 42 -8.74 -3.28 -3.44
C LEU A 42 -10.16 -3.33 -2.86
N GLU A 43 -10.40 -2.71 -1.69
CA GLU A 43 -11.75 -2.51 -1.15
C GLU A 43 -12.54 -1.53 -2.02
N LEU A 44 -11.91 -0.45 -2.48
CA LEU A 44 -12.53 0.56 -3.34
C LEU A 44 -12.66 0.08 -4.79
N ASN A 45 -11.61 -0.55 -5.31
CA ASN A 45 -11.54 -1.08 -6.67
C ASN A 45 -10.91 -2.49 -6.67
N PRO A 46 -11.74 -3.54 -6.53
CA PRO A 46 -11.27 -4.93 -6.53
C PRO A 46 -10.55 -5.37 -7.82
N LYS A 47 -10.73 -4.62 -8.92
CA LYS A 47 -10.11 -4.90 -10.22
C LYS A 47 -8.79 -4.17 -10.43
N PHE A 48 -8.27 -3.48 -9.41
CA PHE A 48 -6.99 -2.78 -9.48
C PHE A 48 -5.82 -3.78 -9.43
N GLU A 49 -5.45 -4.33 -10.59
CA GLU A 49 -4.45 -5.38 -10.73
C GLU A 49 -3.10 -5.00 -10.10
N ASP A 50 -2.64 -3.78 -10.32
CA ASP A 50 -1.38 -3.26 -9.79
C ASP A 50 -1.32 -3.26 -8.26
N ALA A 51 -2.45 -3.04 -7.58
CA ALA A 51 -2.55 -3.05 -6.13
C ALA A 51 -2.51 -4.48 -5.58
N SER A 52 -3.13 -5.42 -6.29
CA SER A 52 -3.03 -6.85 -5.97
C SER A 52 -1.60 -7.37 -6.11
N LEU A 53 -0.90 -6.98 -7.18
CA LEU A 53 0.52 -7.30 -7.39
C LEU A 53 1.39 -6.67 -6.29
N SER A 54 1.18 -5.39 -5.99
CA SER A 54 1.93 -4.66 -4.96
C SER A 54 1.69 -5.23 -3.56
N LEU A 55 0.47 -5.66 -3.25
CA LEU A 55 0.12 -6.33 -2.00
C LEU A 55 0.89 -7.66 -1.85
N ARG A 56 0.87 -8.51 -2.90
CA ARG A 56 1.59 -9.79 -2.90
C ARG A 56 3.09 -9.60 -2.74
N GLN A 57 3.67 -8.65 -3.49
CA GLN A 57 5.10 -8.33 -3.40
C GLN A 57 5.46 -7.86 -1.98
N THR A 58 4.66 -6.97 -1.40
CA THR A 58 4.88 -6.44 -0.04
C THR A 58 4.85 -7.56 1.01
N LEU A 59 3.96 -8.55 0.88
CA LEU A 59 3.93 -9.71 1.79
C LEU A 59 5.20 -10.55 1.70
N LEU A 60 5.68 -10.82 0.48
CA LEU A 60 6.91 -11.58 0.26
C LEU A 60 8.12 -10.85 0.83
N ASP A 61 8.23 -9.54 0.60
CA ASP A 61 9.37 -8.76 1.10
C ASP A 61 9.34 -8.55 2.60
N LYS A 62 8.15 -8.43 3.19
CA LYS A 62 7.97 -8.45 4.64
C LYS A 62 8.47 -9.76 5.24
N GLU A 63 8.09 -10.89 4.65
CA GLU A 63 8.54 -12.20 5.11
C GLU A 63 10.06 -12.39 4.92
N ASN A 64 10.61 -11.96 3.78
CA ASN A 64 12.05 -11.99 3.52
C ASN A 64 12.83 -11.13 4.51
N LYS A 65 12.33 -9.94 4.86
CA LYS A 65 12.93 -9.06 5.87
C LYS A 65 12.91 -9.71 7.26
N LEU A 66 11.82 -10.39 7.62
CA LEU A 66 11.72 -11.14 8.89
C LEU A 66 12.69 -12.33 8.91
N ARG A 67 12.80 -13.08 7.80
CA ARG A 67 13.70 -14.24 7.70
C ARG A 67 15.19 -13.85 7.70
N ARG A 68 15.54 -12.67 7.17
CA ARG A 68 16.92 -12.15 7.12
C ARG A 68 17.37 -11.44 8.40
N GLY A 69 16.47 -11.25 9.37
CA GLY A 69 16.72 -10.51 10.61
C GLY A 69 17.14 -11.37 11.82
N TYR A 70 17.58 -12.62 11.62
CA TYR A 70 18.08 -13.52 12.66
C TYR A 70 19.54 -13.88 12.43
#